data_AF-A0A919NDX7-F1
#
_entry.id   AF-A0A919NDX7-F1
#
_cell.length_a   1.000
_cell.length_b   1.000
_cell.length_c   1.000
_cell.angle_alpha   90.00
_cell.angle_beta   90.00
_cell.angle_gamma   90.00
#
_symmetry.space_group_name_H-M   'P 1'
#
loop_
_entity.id
_entity.type
_entity.pdbx_description
1 polymer ?
#
loop_
_entity_poly.entity_id
_entity_poly.type
_entity_poly.pdbx_seq_one_letter_code
_entity_poly.pdbx_strand_id
1 'polypeptide(L)'
;MKIRWRLRMAAAQREVWSGSELRRLLAERAGLELSAASVSALLTKEPSQIKMSTLIALCTALQCTPNDLIEVDTTPVEQPAPTSRPAAAEAPKAVGDGRRSMPPV
;
A
#
# COMPACT_ATOMS: atom_id res chain seq x y z
N MET A 1 1.90 -2.81 2.70
CA MET A 1 0.66 -3.12 1.96
C MET A 1 0.25 -1.87 1.20
N LYS A 2 0.24 -1.91 -0.13
CA LYS A 2 -0.18 -0.79 -0.98
C LYS A 2 -1.39 -1.25 -1.79
N ILE A 3 -2.32 -0.34 -2.04
CA ILE A 3 -3.37 -0.59 -3.03
C ILE A 3 -3.00 0.15 -4.31
N ARG A 4 -3.57 -0.27 -5.43
CA ARG A 4 -3.56 0.48 -6.68
C ARG A 4 -5.00 0.75 -7.04
N TRP A 5 -5.34 2.03 -7.08
CA TRP A 5 -6.67 2.49 -7.47
C TRP A 5 -6.84 2.51 -8.99
N ARG A 6 -7.83 1.76 -9.49
CA ARG A 6 -8.03 1.49 -10.94
C ARG A 6 -9.35 2.01 -11.49
N LEU A 7 -10.08 2.85 -10.74
CA LEU A 7 -11.40 3.34 -11.14
C LEU A 7 -11.43 3.96 -12.55
N ARG A 8 -10.43 4.77 -12.90
CA ARG A 8 -10.39 5.41 -14.23
C ARG A 8 -10.29 4.40 -15.38
N MET A 9 -9.54 3.31 -15.17
CA MET A 9 -9.40 2.22 -16.14
C MET A 9 -10.70 1.41 -16.21
N ALA A 10 -11.27 1.05 -15.06
CA ALA A 10 -12.53 0.32 -14.99
C ALA A 10 -13.68 1.10 -15.68
N ALA A 11 -13.77 2.41 -15.44
CA ALA A 11 -14.72 3.28 -16.11
C ALA A 11 -14.53 3.28 -17.63
N ALA A 12 -13.29 3.43 -18.12
CA ALA A 12 -12.99 3.42 -19.56
C ALA A 12 -13.37 2.10 -20.24
N GLN A 13 -13.13 0.96 -19.58
CA GLN A 13 -13.51 -0.37 -20.10
C GLN A 13 -15.03 -0.57 -20.22
N ARG A 14 -15.83 0.30 -19.59
CA ARG A 14 -17.29 0.33 -19.66
C ARG A 14 -17.81 1.56 -20.39
N GLU A 15 -16.97 2.14 -21.23
CA GLU A 15 -17.30 3.28 -22.09
C GLU A 15 -17.70 4.55 -21.31
N VAL A 16 -17.31 4.64 -20.03
CA VAL A 16 -17.50 5.84 -19.19
C VAL A 16 -16.25 6.68 -19.25
N TRP A 17 -16.33 7.79 -20.00
CA TRP A 17 -15.15 8.62 -20.31
C TRP A 17 -15.08 9.92 -19.51
N SER A 18 -16.20 10.33 -18.88
CA SER A 18 -16.29 11.60 -18.17
C SER A 18 -16.78 11.43 -16.72
N GLY A 19 -16.34 12.34 -15.85
CA GLY A 19 -16.83 12.37 -14.46
C GLY A 19 -18.31 12.73 -14.35
N SER A 20 -18.84 13.52 -15.28
CA SER A 20 -20.27 13.83 -15.35
C SER A 20 -21.11 12.59 -15.68
N GLU A 21 -20.64 11.75 -16.60
CA GLU A 21 -21.28 10.49 -16.94
C GLU A 21 -21.23 9.49 -15.78
N LEU A 22 -20.08 9.32 -15.14
CA LEU A 22 -19.97 8.47 -13.94
C LEU A 22 -20.91 8.95 -12.83
N ARG A 23 -20.98 10.27 -12.60
CA ARG A 23 -21.90 10.87 -11.63
C ARG A 23 -23.36 10.53 -11.97
N ARG A 24 -23.75 10.65 -13.24
CA ARG A 24 -25.10 10.32 -13.70
C ARG A 24 -25.42 8.84 -13.45
N LEU A 25 -24.50 7.93 -13.79
CA LEU A 25 -24.69 6.50 -13.55
C LEU A 25 -24.80 6.15 -12.06
N LEU A 26 -24.02 6.82 -11.20
CA LEU A 26 -24.12 6.65 -9.74
C LEU A 26 -25.50 7.05 -9.22
N ALA A 27 -26.05 8.16 -9.71
CA ALA A 27 -27.41 8.59 -9.39
C ALA A 27 -28.47 7.61 -9.92
N GLU A 28 -28.42 7.29 -11.21
CA GLU A 28 -29.45 6.50 -11.90
C GLU A 28 -29.46 5.03 -11.50
N ARG A 29 -28.30 4.41 -11.29
CA ARG A 29 -28.17 2.96 -11.06
C ARG A 29 -27.96 2.59 -9.61
N ALA A 30 -27.33 3.45 -8.82
CA ALA A 30 -27.01 3.17 -7.42
C ALA A 30 -27.73 4.09 -6.43
N GLY A 31 -28.46 5.10 -6.90
CA GLY A 31 -29.11 6.08 -6.03
C GLY A 31 -28.14 6.92 -5.21
N LEU A 32 -26.86 7.01 -5.63
CA LEU A 32 -25.82 7.74 -4.91
C LEU A 32 -25.51 9.08 -5.58
N GLU A 33 -25.95 10.16 -4.94
CA GLU A 33 -25.59 11.51 -5.32
C GLU A 33 -24.19 11.88 -4.80
N LEU A 34 -23.24 12.08 -5.72
CA LEU A 34 -21.91 12.63 -5.41
C LEU A 34 -21.72 13.99 -6.07
N SER A 35 -20.97 14.88 -5.41
CA SER A 35 -20.57 16.14 -6.01
C SER A 35 -19.59 15.92 -7.18
N ALA A 36 -19.56 16.85 -8.15
CA ALA A 36 -18.61 16.78 -9.26
C ALA A 36 -17.14 16.77 -8.78
N ALA A 37 -16.83 17.51 -7.71
CA ALA A 37 -15.51 17.53 -7.09
C ALA A 37 -15.15 16.15 -6.49
N SER A 38 -16.10 15.50 -5.82
CA SER A 38 -15.89 14.15 -5.26
C SER A 38 -15.64 13.12 -6.36
N VAL A 39 -16.41 13.14 -7.44
CA VAL A 39 -16.22 12.22 -8.57
C VAL A 39 -14.88 12.46 -9.26
N SER A 40 -14.50 13.73 -9.46
CA SER A 40 -13.20 14.09 -10.03
C SER A 40 -12.04 13.60 -9.15
N ALA A 41 -12.13 13.78 -7.82
CA ALA A 41 -11.13 13.29 -6.88
C ALA A 41 -10.98 11.76 -6.96
N LEU A 42 -12.09 11.02 -7.01
CA LEU A 42 -12.08 9.57 -7.18
C LEU A 42 -11.46 9.15 -8.52
N LEU A 43 -11.65 9.88 -9.61
CA LEU A 43 -11.08 9.52 -10.91
C LEU A 43 -9.58 9.82 -11.03
N THR A 44 -9.06 10.77 -10.24
CA THR A 44 -7.71 11.31 -10.40
C THR A 44 -6.71 10.84 -9.35
N LYS A 45 -7.17 10.47 -8.15
CA LYS A 45 -6.30 10.13 -7.03
C LYS A 45 -6.79 8.89 -6.28
N GLU A 46 -5.85 8.17 -5.69
CA GLU A 46 -6.15 7.11 -4.74
C GLU A 46 -6.73 7.72 -3.45
N PRO A 47 -7.94 7.30 -3.03
CA PRO A 47 -8.53 7.79 -1.79
C PRO A 47 -7.90 7.10 -0.56
N SER A 48 -7.62 7.87 0.50
CA SER A 48 -7.15 7.31 1.78
C SER A 48 -8.19 6.42 2.47
N GLN A 49 -9.46 6.69 2.22
CA GLN A 49 -10.59 5.91 2.73
C GLN A 49 -11.78 6.05 1.78
N ILE A 50 -12.61 5.01 1.70
CA ILE A 50 -13.89 5.07 1.01
C ILE A 50 -14.96 4.44 1.89
N LYS A 51 -16.18 4.97 1.82
CA LYS A 51 -17.33 4.32 2.47
C LYS A 51 -17.69 3.07 1.68
N MET A 52 -18.11 2.02 2.37
CA MET A 52 -18.55 0.78 1.73
C MET A 52 -19.74 1.02 0.78
N SER A 53 -20.65 1.93 1.14
CA SER A 53 -21.76 2.34 0.27
C SER A 53 -21.28 2.97 -1.04
N THR A 54 -20.19 3.74 -1.02
CA THR A 54 -19.57 4.30 -2.22
C THR A 54 -18.94 3.21 -3.07
N LEU A 55 -18.25 2.24 -2.47
CA LEU A 55 -17.68 1.11 -3.20
C LEU A 55 -18.77 0.30 -3.91
N ILE A 56 -19.84 -0.04 -3.20
CA ILE A 56 -21.01 -0.73 -3.74
C ILE A 56 -21.61 0.07 -4.88
N ALA A 57 -21.82 1.39 -4.69
CA ALA A 57 -22.38 2.25 -5.72
C ALA A 57 -21.53 2.31 -6.99
N LEU A 58 -20.20 2.38 -6.86
CA LEU A 58 -19.28 2.32 -8.01
C LEU A 58 -19.38 0.97 -8.72
N CYS A 59 -19.41 -0.14 -7.98
CA CYS A 59 -19.59 -1.48 -8.52
C CYS A 59 -20.92 -1.60 -9.28
N THR A 60 -22.02 -1.09 -8.72
CA THR A 60 -23.35 -1.10 -9.34
C THR A 60 -23.41 -0.20 -10.57
N ALA A 61 -22.92 1.04 -10.48
CA ALA A 61 -22.96 2.01 -11.58
C ALA A 61 -22.12 1.56 -12.78
N LEU A 62 -20.99 0.92 -12.52
CA LEU A 62 -20.09 0.40 -13.55
C LEU A 62 -20.38 -1.07 -13.89
N GLN A 63 -21.29 -1.77 -13.20
CA GLN A 63 -21.49 -3.22 -13.37
C GLN A 63 -20.16 -4.00 -13.28
N CYS A 64 -19.37 -3.73 -12.24
CA CYS A 64 -18.07 -4.35 -11.99
C CYS A 64 -17.95 -4.89 -10.57
N THR A 65 -16.86 -5.59 -10.30
CA THR A 65 -16.52 -6.09 -8.96
C THR A 65 -15.48 -5.19 -8.30
N PRO A 66 -15.32 -5.27 -6.96
CA PRO A 66 -14.29 -4.51 -6.25
C PRO A 66 -12.86 -4.75 -6.78
N ASN A 67 -12.56 -5.95 -7.29
CA ASN A 67 -11.26 -6.28 -7.87
C ASN A 67 -10.95 -5.50 -9.16
N ASP A 68 -11.97 -5.02 -9.87
CA ASP A 68 -11.78 -4.17 -11.05
C ASP A 68 -11.39 -2.73 -10.64
N LEU A 69 -11.78 -2.32 -9.44
CA LEU A 69 -11.56 -0.97 -8.91
C LEU A 69 -10.29 -0.87 -8.06
N ILE A 70 -9.95 -1.93 -7.33
CA ILE A 70 -8.87 -1.98 -6.35
C ILE A 70 -8.02 -3.21 -6.61
N GLU A 71 -6.73 -3.00 -6.81
CA GLU A 71 -5.75 -4.08 -6.81
C GLU A 71 -4.91 -3.97 -5.53
N VAL A 72 -4.81 -5.07 -4.78
CA VAL A 72 -4.06 -5.12 -3.52
C VAL A 72 -2.70 -5.74 -3.80
N ASP A 73 -1.63 -5.02 -3.48
CA ASP A 73 -0.29 -5.58 -3.51
C ASP A 73 -0.07 -6.43 -2.26
N THR A 74 -0.14 -7.75 -2.46
CA THR A 74 0.07 -8.77 -1.43
C THR A 74 1.51 -9.27 -1.40
N THR A 75 2.45 -8.63 -2.10
CA THR A 75 3.86 -9.00 -1.98
C THR A 75 4.29 -8.84 -0.52
N PRO A 76 4.87 -9.88 0.10
CA PRO A 76 5.44 -9.74 1.43
C PRO A 76 6.47 -8.62 1.39
N VAL A 77 6.33 -7.63 2.26
CA VAL A 77 7.40 -6.67 2.47
C VAL A 77 8.60 -7.49 2.93
N GLU A 78 9.63 -7.59 2.08
CA GLU A 78 10.88 -8.24 2.44
C GLU A 78 11.44 -7.49 3.63
N GLN A 79 11.25 -8.06 4.82
CA GLN A 79 11.84 -7.54 6.03
C GLN A 79 13.33 -7.76 5.85
N PRO A 80 14.18 -6.72 5.93
CA PRO A 80 15.62 -6.89 5.80
C PRO A 80 16.01 -8.01 6.76
N ALA A 81 16.54 -9.11 6.21
CA ALA A 81 17.04 -10.20 7.03
C ALA A 81 18.00 -9.56 8.04
N PRO A 82 17.90 -9.86 9.35
CA PRO A 82 18.91 -9.40 10.28
C PRO A 82 20.23 -9.90 9.72
N THR A 83 21.11 -8.96 9.35
CA THR A 83 22.46 -9.27 8.92
C THR A 83 23.06 -10.09 10.04
N SER A 84 23.14 -11.40 9.82
CA SER A 84 23.81 -12.30 10.73
C SER A 84 25.26 -11.85 10.68
N ARG A 85 25.66 -11.08 11.70
CA ARG A 85 27.04 -10.74 11.95
C ARG A 85 27.79 -12.07 11.89
N PRO A 86 28.76 -12.25 10.97
CA PRO A 86 29.57 -13.45 11.04
C PRO A 86 30.19 -13.46 12.43
N ALA A 87 29.92 -14.52 13.18
CA ALA A 87 30.55 -14.80 14.46
C ALA A 87 32.05 -14.96 14.17
N ALA A 88 32.78 -13.86 14.24
CA ALA A 88 34.22 -13.86 14.25
C ALA A 88 34.65 -14.46 15.60
N ALA A 89 34.99 -15.75 15.52
CA ALA A 89 35.75 -16.57 16.44
C ALA A 89 36.30 -15.85 17.68
N GLU A 90 35.84 -16.28 18.86
CA GLU A 90 36.55 -16.08 20.12
C GLU A 90 37.98 -16.65 19.99
N ALA A 91 38.96 -15.76 20.08
CA ALA A 91 40.36 -16.15 20.27
C ALA A 91 40.55 -16.63 21.72
N PRO A 92 41.25 -17.75 21.96
CA PRO A 92 41.47 -18.22 23.32
C PRO A 92 42.39 -17.27 24.09
N LYS A 93 41.97 -16.90 25.30
CA LYS A 93 42.82 -16.23 26.30
C LYS A 93 43.94 -17.18 26.74
N ALA A 94 45.18 -16.84 26.45
CA ALA A 94 46.33 -17.35 27.19
C ALA A 94 46.62 -16.42 28.38
N VAL A 95 46.59 -16.99 29.58
CA VAL A 95 46.95 -16.38 30.86
C VAL A 95 48.38 -16.78 31.23
N GLY A 96 49.14 -15.82 31.77
CA GLY A 96 50.46 -16.02 32.41
C GLY A 96 51.58 -15.28 31.67
N ASP A 97 52.48 -14.53 32.28
CA ASP A 97 52.89 -14.48 33.68
C ASP A 97 53.62 -13.15 33.95
N GLY A 98 53.55 -12.68 35.20
CA GLY A 98 53.98 -11.35 35.62
C GLY A 98 55.48 -11.11 35.54
N ARG A 99 55.87 -10.06 34.83
CA ARG A 99 57.10 -9.31 35.14
C ARG A 99 56.75 -7.86 35.42
N ARG A 100 56.25 -7.63 36.64
CA ARG A 100 56.33 -6.31 37.26
C ARG A 100 57.79 -6.06 37.61
N SER A 101 58.35 -5.04 36.98
CA SER A 101 59.56 -4.37 37.40
C SER A 101 59.56 -4.12 38.90
N MET A 102 60.70 -4.35 39.54
CA MET A 102 61.05 -3.66 40.78
C MET A 102 62.44 -3.03 40.61
N PRO A 103 62.61 -1.73 40.93
CA PRO A 103 63.90 -1.15 41.34
C PRO A 103 64.13 -1.46 42.84
N PRO A 104 65.15 -0.96 43.59
CA PRO A 104 66.35 -0.16 43.26
C PRO A 104 67.68 -0.71 43.90
N VAL A 105 68.85 -0.15 43.56
CA VAL A 105 69.79 0.66 44.40
C VAL A 105 70.74 1.45 43.49
#